data_AF-A0A268KBW8-F1
#
_entry.id   AF-A0A268KBW8-F1
#
_cell.length_a   1.000
_cell.length_b   1.000
_cell.length_c   1.000
_cell.angle_alpha   90.00
_cell.angle_beta   90.00
_cell.angle_gamma   90.00
#
_symmetry.space_group_name_H-M   'P 1'
#
loop_
_entity.id
_entity.type
_entity.pdbx_description
1 polymer ?
#
loop_
_entity_poly.entity_id
_entity_poly.type
_entity_poly.pdbx_seq_one_letter_code
_entity_poly.pdbx_strand_id
1 'polypeptide(L)'
;MLVKFKYKENSTIFLKKDYPDILPIMAMVKEKVALSYLHDLEGEETVYGRFYDCEYIIEFHSGEIVESLLVTIDCVDSSLNN
;
A
#
# COMPACT_ATOMS: atom_id res chain seq x y z
N MET A 1 7.44 -7.65 -6.06
CA MET A 1 6.79 -6.98 -4.92
C MET A 1 5.60 -6.26 -5.47
N LEU A 2 4.41 -6.58 -4.95
CA LEU A 2 3.17 -6.08 -5.50
C LEU A 2 2.93 -4.63 -5.06
N VAL A 3 2.85 -3.72 -6.03
CA VAL A 3 2.45 -2.33 -5.79
C VAL A 3 1.03 -2.15 -6.30
N LYS A 4 0.15 -1.67 -5.42
CA LYS A 4 -1.25 -1.36 -5.65
C LYS A 4 -1.37 0.16 -5.75
N PHE A 5 -2.12 0.70 -6.71
CA PHE A 5 -2.36 2.14 -6.83
C PHE A 5 -3.84 2.46 -6.70
N LYS A 6 -4.16 3.48 -5.92
CA LYS A 6 -5.53 4.03 -5.79
C LYS A 6 -5.50 5.54 -6.01
N TYR A 7 -6.63 6.09 -6.44
CA TYR A 7 -6.81 7.53 -6.42
C TYR A 7 -7.15 8.00 -5.01
N LYS A 8 -6.85 9.26 -4.69
CA LYS A 8 -7.27 9.82 -3.41
C LYS A 8 -8.77 10.07 -3.35
N GLU A 9 -9.40 10.44 -4.48
CA GLU A 9 -10.84 10.69 -4.54
C GLU A 9 -11.66 9.39 -4.47
N ASN A 10 -11.05 8.24 -4.74
CA ASN A 10 -11.72 6.94 -4.75
C ASN A 10 -10.81 5.83 -4.22
N SER A 11 -11.29 5.10 -3.20
CA SER A 11 -10.58 3.98 -2.59
C SER A 11 -10.37 2.76 -3.51
N THR A 12 -10.97 2.74 -4.71
CA THR A 12 -10.77 1.67 -5.69
C THR A 12 -9.33 1.61 -6.19
N ILE A 13 -8.74 0.42 -6.09
CA ILE A 13 -7.43 0.11 -6.68
C ILE A 13 -7.60 0.01 -8.20
N PHE A 14 -6.92 0.88 -8.95
CA PHE A 14 -7.02 0.92 -10.42
C PHE A 14 -5.85 0.22 -11.11
N LEU A 15 -4.72 0.03 -10.43
CA LEU A 15 -3.55 -0.66 -10.97
C LEU A 15 -2.90 -1.55 -9.91
N LYS A 16 -2.51 -2.75 -10.33
CA LYS A 16 -1.70 -3.70 -9.57
C LYS A 16 -0.57 -4.19 -10.45
N LYS A 17 0.68 -4.05 -10.01
CA LYS A 17 1.85 -4.46 -10.78
C LYS A 17 3.02 -4.81 -9.87
N ASP A 18 3.83 -5.76 -10.30
CA ASP A 18 5.10 -6.09 -9.65
C ASP A 18 6.21 -5.10 -10.02
N TYR A 19 6.85 -4.57 -8.98
CA TYR A 19 8.04 -3.72 -9.09
C TYR A 19 9.19 -4.37 -8.32
N PRO A 20 10.17 -4.99 -9.00
CA PRO A 20 11.30 -5.63 -8.33
C PRO A 20 12.30 -4.64 -7.72
N ASP A 21 12.30 -3.40 -8.21
CA ASP A 21 13.22 -2.32 -7.87
C ASP A 21 12.71 -1.38 -6.75
N ILE A 22 11.51 -1.60 -6.23
CA ILE A 22 10.88 -0.76 -5.20
C ILE A 22 11.41 -1.04 -3.78
N LEU A 23 12.24 -2.07 -3.59
CA LEU A 23 12.73 -2.53 -2.28
C LEU A 23 13.41 -1.42 -1.43
N PRO A 24 14.26 -0.53 -1.99
CA PRO A 24 14.86 0.55 -1.20
C PRO A 24 13.83 1.56 -0.67
N ILE A 25 12.83 1.90 -1.49
CA ILE A 25 11.75 2.81 -1.09
C ILE A 25 10.93 2.16 0.03
N MET A 26 10.68 0.86 -0.05
CA MET A 26 10.00 0.13 1.01
C MET A 26 10.77 0.10 2.32
N ALA A 27 12.09 -0.07 2.29
CA ALA A 27 12.90 -0.03 3.50
C ALA A 27 12.73 1.33 4.21
N MET A 28 12.76 2.43 3.43
CA MET A 28 12.52 3.77 3.96
C MET A 28 11.11 3.93 4.54
N VAL A 29 10.09 3.40 3.86
CA VAL A 29 8.71 3.42 4.36
C VAL A 29 8.63 2.64 5.68
N LYS A 30 9.14 1.39 5.73
CA LYS A 30 9.15 0.54 6.94
C LYS A 30 9.80 1.20 8.15
N GLU A 31 10.86 1.98 7.96
CA GLU A 31 11.53 2.70 9.05
C GLU A 31 10.74 3.89 9.60
N LYS A 32 9.78 4.43 8.83
CA LYS A 32 9.06 5.67 9.17
C LYS A 32 7.58 5.46 9.49
N VAL A 33 7.01 4.30 9.14
CA VAL A 33 5.61 4.00 9.40
C VAL A 33 5.36 3.71 10.88
N ALA A 34 4.27 4.24 11.41
CA ALA A 34 3.66 3.67 12.61
C ALA A 34 2.95 2.38 12.20
N LEU A 35 3.39 1.25 12.75
CA LEU A 35 2.81 -0.06 12.47
C LEU A 35 1.61 -0.30 13.37
N SER A 36 0.57 -0.84 12.78
CA SER A 36 -0.62 -1.27 13.47
C SER A 36 -0.99 -2.68 13.02
N TYR A 37 -1.62 -3.41 13.94
CA TYR A 37 -1.91 -4.82 13.79
C TYR A 37 -3.43 -5.03 13.85
N LEU A 38 -3.98 -5.70 12.85
CA LEU A 38 -5.38 -6.12 12.81
C LEU A 38 -5.42 -7.65 12.79
N HIS A 39 -6.38 -8.17 13.53
CA HIS A 39 -6.77 -9.56 13.51
C HIS A 39 -8.25 -9.56 13.13
N ASP A 40 -8.60 -10.24 12.03
CA ASP A 40 -10.01 -10.37 11.67
C ASP A 40 -10.68 -11.50 12.47
N LEU A 41 -11.99 -11.67 12.29
CA LEU A 41 -12.76 -12.71 12.99
C LEU A 41 -12.51 -14.12 12.43
N GLU A 42 -11.87 -14.22 11.26
CA GLU A 42 -11.54 -15.47 10.57
C GLU A 42 -10.12 -15.97 10.92
N GLY A 43 -9.36 -15.18 11.68
CA GLY A 43 -8.01 -15.52 12.15
C GLY A 43 -6.91 -14.98 11.25
N GLU A 44 -7.25 -14.17 10.26
CA GLU A 44 -6.31 -13.59 9.32
C GLU A 44 -5.66 -12.34 9.93
N GLU A 45 -4.35 -12.25 9.76
CA GLU A 45 -3.53 -11.21 10.38
C GLU A 45 -3.15 -10.20 9.31
N THR A 46 -3.27 -8.91 9.65
CA THR A 46 -2.85 -7.83 8.76
C THR A 46 -2.02 -6.82 9.53
N VAL A 47 -0.80 -6.58 9.04
CA VAL A 47 0.04 -5.47 9.51
C VAL A 47 -0.07 -4.34 8.52
N TYR A 48 -0.40 -3.15 9.00
CA TYR A 48 -0.46 -1.94 8.19
C TYR A 48 0.45 -0.85 8.74
N GLY A 49 1.18 -0.19 7.85
CA GLY A 49 2.01 0.96 8.18
C GLY A 49 1.80 2.07 7.18
N ARG A 50 1.54 3.29 7.64
CA ARG A 50 1.30 4.44 6.75
C ARG A 50 2.36 5.53 6.87
N PHE A 51 2.87 5.98 5.73
CA PHE A 51 3.82 7.08 5.62
C PHE A 51 3.44 7.93 4.40
N TYR A 52 2.95 9.15 4.66
CA TYR A 52 2.36 10.04 3.64
C TYR A 52 1.28 9.32 2.81
N ASP A 53 1.46 9.28 1.49
CA ASP A 53 0.55 8.68 0.51
C ASP A 53 0.84 7.20 0.26
N CYS A 54 1.79 6.62 1.00
CA CYS A 54 2.14 5.21 0.94
C CYS A 54 1.62 4.45 2.16
N GLU A 55 1.01 3.30 1.90
CA GLU A 55 0.58 2.34 2.90
C GLU A 55 1.28 1.01 2.62
N TYR A 56 2.08 0.55 3.57
CA TYR A 56 2.70 -0.77 3.54
C TYR A 56 1.77 -1.77 4.24
N ILE A 57 1.53 -2.91 3.59
CA ILE A 57 0.56 -3.92 4.04
C ILE A 57 1.22 -5.29 3.99
N ILE A 58 1.15 -6.04 5.09
CA ILE A 58 1.46 -7.48 5.17
C ILE A 58 0.18 -8.22 5.49
N GLU A 59 -0.22 -9.15 4.62
CA GLU A 59 -1.41 -9.98 4.78
C GLU A 59 -0.94 -11.44 5.01
N PHE A 60 -1.48 -12.10 6.03
CA PHE A 60 -1.15 -13.50 6.38
C PHE A 60 -2.36 -14.38 6.06
N HIS A 61 -2.29 -15.11 4.94
CA HIS A 61 -3.37 -15.93 4.40
C HIS A 61 -3.06 -17.41 4.51
N SER A 62 -3.68 -18.13 5.46
CA SER A 62 -3.59 -19.60 5.55
C SER A 62 -2.17 -20.20 5.34
N GLY A 63 -1.13 -19.53 5.87
CA GLY A 63 0.28 -19.93 5.76
C GLY A 63 1.09 -19.24 4.65
N GLU A 64 0.46 -18.42 3.82
CA GLU A 64 1.12 -17.55 2.85
C GLU A 64 1.25 -16.12 3.39
N ILE A 65 2.38 -15.47 3.10
CA ILE A 65 2.63 -14.07 3.45
C ILE A 65 2.64 -13.26 2.17
N VAL A 66 1.75 -12.27 2.09
CA VAL A 66 1.68 -11.34 0.96
C VAL A 66 2.07 -9.95 1.43
N GLU A 67 3.22 -9.47 0.95
CA GLU A 67 3.63 -8.09 1.14
C GLU A 67 3.18 -7.23 -0.04
N SER A 68 2.61 -6.06 0.25
CA SER A 68 2.26 -5.08 -0.77
C SER A 68 2.47 -3.64 -0.33
N LEU A 69 2.67 -2.76 -1.32
CA LEU A 69 2.71 -1.31 -1.12
C LEU A 69 1.51 -0.71 -1.84
N LEU A 70 0.65 -0.01 -1.11
CA LEU A 70 -0.46 0.76 -1.66
C LEU A 70 -0.04 2.24 -1.76
N VAL A 71 -0.04 2.76 -2.99
CA VAL A 71 0.32 4.15 -3.30
C VAL A 71 -0.95 4.91 -3.65
N THR A 72 -1.19 6.01 -2.94
CA THR A 72 -2.30 6.92 -3.21
C THR A 72 -1.80 8.02 -4.16
N ILE A 73 -2.52 8.22 -5.26
CA ILE A 73 -2.19 9.26 -6.25
C ILE A 73 -3.26 10.35 -6.19
N ASP A 74 -2.83 11.60 -6.09
CA ASP A 74 -3.68 12.77 -6.33
C ASP A 74 -3.96 12.87 -7.84
N CYS A 75 -5.23 12.87 -8.26
CA CYS A 75 -5.55 13.21 -9.64
C CYS A 75 -5.39 14.72 -9.78
N VAL A 76 -4.24 15.18 -10.27
CA VAL A 76 -4.10 16.59 -10.65
C VAL A 76 -4.96 16.78 -11.89
N ASP A 77 -6.15 17.32 -11.69
CA ASP A 77 -7.08 17.67 -12.75
C ASP A 77 -6.35 18.58 -13.74
N SER A 78 -5.96 18.03 -14.89
CA SER A 78 -5.25 18.76 -15.95
C SER A 78 -6.11 19.81 -16.65
N SER A 79 -7.31 20.09 -16.12
CA SER A 79 -8.20 21.18 -16.52
C SER A 79 -7.75 22.58 -16.05
N LEU A 80 -6.62 22.68 -15.34
CA LEU A 80 -5.99 23.97 -14.98
C LEU A 80 -4.90 24.46 -15.95
N ASN A 81 -4.76 23.87 -17.14
CA ASN A 81 -3.89 24.41 -18.18
C ASN A 81 -4.68 25.23 -19.22
N ASN A 82 -4.73 26.54 -18.95
CA ASN A 82 -5.00 27.71 -19.82
C ASN A 82 -6.35 27.80 -20.55
#